data_AF-A0A6A5RUB0-F1
#
_entry.id   AF-A0A6A5RUB0-F1
#
_cell.length_a   1.000
_cell.length_b   1.000
_cell.length_c   1.000
_cell.angle_alpha   90.00
_cell.angle_beta   90.00
_cell.angle_gamma   90.00
#
_symmetry.space_group_name_H-M   'P 1'
#
loop_
_entity.id
_entity.type
_entity.pdbx_description
1 polymer ?
#
loop_
_entity_poly.entity_id
_entity_poly.type
_entity_poly.pdbx_seq_one_letter_code
_entity_poly.pdbx_strand_id
1 'polypeptide(L)'
;MVQLTEQLSTLKITPVEIFDLACGTGAVEAEIYASVPKNSWTDLKILTGDVSRAMLDYLKQRGEEAGWSALTTKIVDGSKLDESGVGNSFTHIFVGLEIFVLPPDTIRQLVAKLAPGGTLVVTTWAYLPWFSLLAKTSARMNDGPSLPTEEHLWKALTDGRPWLDAAFVKEQLEEAGL
;
A
#
# COMPACT_ATOMS: atom_id res chain seq x y z
N MET A 1 9.89 9.54 6.60
CA MET A 1 9.96 10.40 5.40
C MET A 1 11.37 10.46 4.82
N VAL A 2 12.42 10.74 5.63
CA VAL A 2 13.84 10.79 5.16
C VAL A 2 14.37 9.45 4.63
N GLN A 3 13.91 8.32 5.20
CA GLN A 3 14.44 6.99 4.89
C GLN A 3 13.97 6.43 3.53
N LEU A 4 12.80 6.89 3.03
CA LEU A 4 12.27 6.46 1.73
C LEU A 4 13.07 7.06 0.57
N THR A 5 13.52 8.30 0.73
CA THR A 5 14.25 9.06 -0.29
C THR A 5 15.66 8.50 -0.53
N GLU A 6 16.35 8.05 0.53
CA GLU A 6 17.67 7.41 0.40
C GLU A 6 17.59 6.06 -0.32
N GLN A 7 16.57 5.24 -0.05
CA GLN A 7 16.41 3.94 -0.72
C GLN A 7 16.11 4.09 -2.22
N LEU A 8 15.29 5.08 -2.61
CA LEU A 8 14.99 5.34 -4.03
C LEU A 8 16.22 5.81 -4.83
N SER A 9 17.21 6.44 -4.20
CA SER A 9 18.46 6.83 -4.88
C SER A 9 19.38 5.64 -5.23
N THR A 10 19.10 4.45 -4.67
CA THR A 10 19.87 3.22 -4.88
C THR A 10 19.27 2.27 -5.91
N LEU A 11 18.25 2.72 -6.65
CA LEU A 11 17.63 2.00 -7.78
C LEU A 11 18.67 1.71 -8.89
N LYS A 12 19.44 0.63 -8.72
CA LYS A 12 20.49 0.19 -9.66
C LYS A 12 19.98 -0.76 -10.74
N ILE A 13 18.67 -1.02 -10.79
CA ILE A 13 18.05 -1.93 -11.77
C ILE A 13 17.22 -1.10 -12.74
N THR A 14 17.75 -0.92 -13.95
CA THR A 14 17.00 -0.39 -15.09
C THR A 14 16.54 -1.55 -15.98
N PRO A 15 15.25 -1.66 -16.32
CA PRO A 15 14.15 -0.76 -15.94
C PRO A 15 13.64 -0.97 -14.51
N VAL A 16 13.09 0.07 -13.90
CA VAL A 16 12.44 0.00 -12.58
C VAL A 16 10.98 -0.39 -12.77
N GLU A 17 10.62 -1.62 -12.39
CA GLU A 17 9.24 -2.14 -12.48
C GLU A 17 8.58 -2.14 -11.11
N ILE A 18 7.54 -1.31 -10.96
CA ILE A 18 6.85 -1.05 -9.70
C ILE A 18 5.44 -1.61 -9.77
N PHE A 19 5.01 -2.28 -8.70
CA PHE A 19 3.61 -2.60 -8.47
C PHE A 19 3.14 -2.00 -7.14
N ASP A 20 2.13 -1.14 -7.18
CA ASP A 20 1.44 -0.65 -5.98
C ASP A 20 0.09 -1.35 -5.82
N LEU A 21 -0.05 -2.18 -4.79
CA LEU A 21 -1.28 -2.90 -4.48
C LEU A 21 -2.12 -2.10 -3.48
N ALA A 22 -3.41 -1.97 -3.78
CA ALA A 22 -4.36 -1.12 -3.07
C ALA A 22 -3.93 0.36 -3.10
N CYS A 23 -3.58 0.82 -4.30
CA CYS A 23 -3.03 2.15 -4.54
C CYS A 23 -3.99 3.30 -4.17
N GLY A 24 -5.30 3.03 -4.03
CA GLY A 24 -6.30 4.06 -3.78
C GLY A 24 -6.20 5.22 -4.78
N THR A 25 -6.07 6.43 -4.26
CA THR A 25 -5.93 7.66 -5.08
C THR A 25 -4.48 7.96 -5.51
N GLY A 26 -3.57 6.99 -5.36
CA GLY A 26 -2.15 7.07 -5.69
C GLY A 26 -1.35 8.01 -4.81
N ALA A 27 -1.36 7.76 -3.50
CA ALA A 27 -0.47 8.46 -2.57
C ALA A 27 1.00 8.06 -2.79
N VAL A 28 1.25 6.77 -3.08
CA VAL A 28 2.57 6.23 -3.36
C VAL A 28 3.12 6.81 -4.67
N GLU A 29 2.32 6.85 -5.73
CA GLU A 29 2.73 7.40 -7.03
C GLU A 29 3.13 8.86 -6.90
N ALA A 30 2.37 9.65 -6.13
CA ALA A 30 2.68 11.05 -5.90
C ALA A 30 4.09 11.23 -5.32
N GLU A 31 4.48 10.38 -4.37
CA GLU A 31 5.81 10.45 -3.78
C GLU A 31 6.91 9.88 -4.67
N ILE A 32 6.62 8.83 -5.45
CA ILE A 32 7.56 8.31 -6.46
C ILE A 32 7.89 9.42 -7.46
N TYR A 33 6.87 10.05 -8.06
CA TYR A 33 7.10 11.10 -9.07
C TYR A 33 7.67 12.39 -8.48
N ALA A 34 7.42 12.69 -7.20
CA ALA A 34 8.08 13.80 -6.50
C ALA A 34 9.56 13.51 -6.21
N SER A 35 9.91 12.25 -5.97
CA SER A 35 11.27 11.82 -5.59
C SER A 35 12.17 11.51 -6.79
N VAL A 36 11.59 11.11 -7.93
CA VAL A 36 12.33 10.77 -9.15
C VAL A 36 12.42 12.00 -10.07
N PRO A 37 13.61 12.38 -10.55
CA PRO A 37 13.76 13.46 -11.53
C PRO A 37 12.88 13.24 -12.76
N LYS A 38 12.21 14.30 -13.24
CA LYS A 38 11.24 14.22 -14.33
C LYS A 38 11.79 13.61 -15.62
N ASN A 39 13.07 13.84 -15.92
CA ASN A 39 13.76 13.27 -17.07
C ASN A 39 13.99 11.75 -16.97
N SER A 40 13.78 11.15 -15.79
CA SER A 40 13.89 9.70 -15.54
C SER A 40 12.53 9.02 -15.40
N TRP A 41 11.41 9.76 -15.52
CA TRP A 41 10.07 9.15 -15.41
C TRP A 41 9.78 8.13 -16.51
N THR A 42 10.46 8.21 -17.66
CA THR A 42 10.36 7.24 -18.75
C THR A 42 11.06 5.91 -18.47
N ASP A 43 11.95 5.87 -17.47
CA ASP A 43 12.66 4.66 -17.04
C ASP A 43 11.86 3.84 -16.03
N LEU A 44 10.74 4.40 -15.57
CA LEU A 44 9.78 3.73 -14.68
C LEU A 44 8.79 2.91 -15.51
N LYS A 45 8.29 1.83 -14.90
CA LYS A 45 7.05 1.16 -15.31
C LYS A 45 6.23 0.90 -14.05
N ILE A 46 5.14 1.64 -13.88
CA ILE A 46 4.32 1.57 -12.67
C ILE A 46 2.98 0.93 -13.02
N LEU A 47 2.71 -0.21 -12.40
CA LEU A 47 1.39 -0.82 -12.35
C LEU A 47 0.75 -0.48 -11.00
N THR A 48 -0.47 0.03 -11.03
CA THR A 48 -1.26 0.32 -9.84
C THR A 48 -2.51 -0.54 -9.83
N GLY A 49 -2.76 -1.17 -8.69
CA GLY A 49 -3.86 -2.09 -8.48
C GLY A 49 -4.79 -1.61 -7.38
N ASP A 50 -6.10 -1.60 -7.63
CA ASP A 50 -7.11 -1.36 -6.59
C ASP A 50 -8.40 -2.10 -6.96
N VAL A 51 -9.21 -2.48 -5.97
CA VAL A 51 -10.52 -3.09 -6.23
C VAL A 51 -11.54 -2.05 -6.71
N SER A 52 -11.36 -0.79 -6.31
CA SER A 52 -12.25 0.31 -6.61
C SER A 52 -11.91 0.97 -7.95
N ARG A 53 -12.79 0.77 -8.93
CA ARG A 53 -12.71 1.48 -10.22
C ARG A 53 -12.67 3.01 -10.04
N ALA A 54 -13.45 3.55 -9.09
CA ALA A 54 -13.49 4.99 -8.85
C ALA A 54 -12.13 5.54 -8.37
N MET A 55 -11.40 4.78 -7.56
CA MET A 55 -10.05 5.15 -7.12
C MET A 55 -9.07 5.15 -8.30
N LEU A 56 -9.13 4.12 -9.14
CA LEU A 56 -8.30 4.02 -10.34
C LEU A 56 -8.59 5.10 -11.36
N ASP A 57 -9.86 5.42 -11.61
CA ASP A 57 -10.26 6.48 -12.53
C ASP A 57 -9.75 7.84 -12.03
N TYR A 58 -9.84 8.10 -10.72
CA TYR A 58 -9.27 9.30 -10.10
C TYR A 58 -7.74 9.34 -10.25
N LEU A 59 -7.04 8.24 -9.94
CA LEU A 59 -5.59 8.15 -10.05
C LEU A 59 -5.12 8.39 -11.49
N LYS A 60 -5.81 7.78 -12.46
CA LYS A 60 -5.53 8.00 -13.88
C LYS A 60 -5.65 9.48 -14.25
N GLN A 61 -6.75 10.13 -13.89
CA GLN A 61 -6.95 11.56 -14.14
C GLN A 61 -5.85 12.40 -13.48
N ARG A 62 -5.54 12.12 -12.21
CA ARG A 62 -4.46 12.80 -11.47
C ARG A 62 -3.11 12.66 -12.17
N GLY A 63 -2.79 11.48 -12.67
CA GLY A 63 -1.56 11.22 -13.42
C GLY A 63 -1.49 11.98 -14.74
N GLU A 64 -2.61 12.06 -15.47
CA GLU A 64 -2.72 12.85 -16.71
C GLU A 64 -2.51 14.35 -16.43
N GLU A 65 -3.14 14.90 -15.40
CA GLU A 65 -3.01 16.30 -15.00
C GLU A 65 -1.59 16.65 -14.52
N ALA A 66 -0.93 15.74 -13.80
CA ALA A 66 0.43 15.91 -13.32
C ALA A 66 1.51 15.60 -14.38
N GLY A 67 1.12 15.03 -15.52
CA GLY A 67 2.00 14.61 -16.60
C GLY A 67 2.86 13.39 -16.26
N TRP A 68 2.39 12.52 -15.37
CA TRP A 68 3.06 11.28 -14.98
C TRP A 68 3.13 10.31 -16.17
N SER A 69 4.34 9.88 -16.55
CA SER A 69 4.56 8.92 -17.62
C SER A 69 4.72 7.50 -17.10
N ALA A 70 4.33 6.50 -17.89
CA ALA A 70 4.50 5.08 -17.58
C ALA A 70 3.71 4.57 -16.35
N LEU A 71 2.58 5.23 -16.05
CA LEU A 71 1.59 4.78 -15.08
C LEU A 71 0.48 3.99 -15.76
N THR A 72 0.19 2.78 -15.26
CA THR A 72 -0.92 1.94 -15.68
C THR A 72 -1.79 1.58 -14.49
N THR A 73 -3.10 1.73 -14.62
CA THR A 73 -4.08 1.34 -13.60
C THR A 73 -4.78 0.04 -14.00
N LYS A 74 -4.99 -0.87 -13.03
CA LYS A 74 -5.69 -2.14 -13.24
C LYS A 74 -6.58 -2.46 -12.03
N ILE A 75 -7.77 -3.02 -12.27
CA ILE A 75 -8.57 -3.57 -11.17
C ILE A 75 -7.86 -4.81 -10.62
N VAL A 76 -7.50 -4.78 -9.35
CA VAL A 76 -6.82 -5.87 -8.64
C VAL A 76 -7.47 -6.05 -7.28
N ASP A 77 -8.03 -7.24 -7.05
CA ASP A 77 -8.49 -7.67 -5.73
C ASP A 77 -7.31 -8.31 -4.99
N GLY A 78 -6.77 -7.61 -3.98
CA GLY A 78 -5.63 -8.08 -3.18
C GLY A 78 -5.92 -9.37 -2.40
N SER A 79 -7.20 -9.69 -2.15
CA SER A 79 -7.61 -10.95 -1.52
C SER A 79 -7.56 -12.15 -2.47
N LYS A 80 -7.44 -11.90 -3.78
CA LYS A 80 -7.36 -12.90 -4.85
C LYS A 80 -6.19 -12.61 -5.80
N LEU A 81 -5.05 -12.24 -5.22
CA LEU A 81 -3.90 -11.74 -5.98
C LEU A 81 -3.39 -12.75 -7.03
N ASP A 82 -3.42 -14.05 -6.76
CA ASP A 82 -3.03 -15.08 -7.73
C ASP A 82 -3.96 -15.16 -8.96
N GLU A 83 -5.24 -14.80 -8.82
CA GLU A 83 -6.22 -14.77 -9.91
C GLU A 83 -6.21 -13.45 -10.69
N SER A 84 -5.51 -12.43 -10.19
CA SER A 84 -5.54 -11.07 -10.75
C SER A 84 -4.90 -10.95 -12.14
N GLY A 85 -4.10 -11.93 -12.55
CA GLY A 85 -3.25 -11.85 -13.74
C GLY A 85 -2.22 -10.72 -13.67
N VAL A 86 -1.89 -10.23 -12.47
CA VAL A 86 -0.72 -9.38 -12.25
C VAL A 86 0.54 -10.22 -12.45
N GLY A 87 1.49 -9.66 -13.21
CA GLY A 87 2.75 -10.32 -13.56
C GLY A 87 3.66 -10.61 -12.37
N ASN A 88 4.94 -10.79 -12.67
CA ASN A 88 6.01 -11.03 -11.71
C ASN A 88 7.24 -10.21 -12.12
N SER A 89 8.35 -10.41 -11.42
CA SER A 89 9.63 -9.75 -11.67
C SER A 89 9.63 -8.24 -11.38
N PHE A 90 8.78 -7.78 -10.45
CA PHE A 90 8.80 -6.39 -10.00
C PHE A 90 10.07 -6.11 -9.21
N THR A 91 10.71 -4.97 -9.45
CA THR A 91 11.84 -4.54 -8.63
C THR A 91 11.35 -4.01 -7.28
N HIS A 92 10.18 -3.36 -7.26
CA HIS A 92 9.56 -2.83 -6.05
C HIS A 92 8.08 -3.15 -6.02
N ILE A 93 7.60 -3.55 -4.85
CA ILE A 93 6.18 -3.70 -4.59
C ILE A 93 5.84 -2.85 -3.38
N PHE A 94 4.80 -2.04 -3.49
CA PHE A 94 4.27 -1.22 -2.40
C PHE A 94 2.90 -1.75 -1.98
N VAL A 95 2.65 -1.71 -0.67
CA VAL A 95 1.32 -1.92 -0.07
C VAL A 95 1.11 -0.82 0.98
N GLY A 96 0.46 0.26 0.56
CA GLY A 96 0.21 1.43 1.40
C GLY A 96 -1.03 1.26 2.27
N LEU A 97 -0.86 1.10 3.59
CA LEU A 97 -1.96 1.06 4.56
C LEU A 97 -3.10 0.06 4.25
N GLU A 98 -2.80 -1.09 3.66
CA GLU A 98 -3.81 -2.11 3.33
C GLU A 98 -3.47 -3.51 3.86
N ILE A 99 -2.18 -3.85 4.06
CA ILE A 99 -1.77 -5.25 4.29
C ILE A 99 -2.53 -5.96 5.43
N PHE A 100 -2.96 -5.18 6.43
CA PHE A 100 -3.59 -5.66 7.65
C PHE A 100 -5.04 -6.16 7.47
N VAL A 101 -5.69 -5.84 6.34
CA VAL A 101 -7.01 -6.38 5.96
C VAL A 101 -6.93 -7.51 4.93
N LEU A 102 -5.75 -7.78 4.38
CA LEU A 102 -5.57 -8.81 3.37
C LEU A 102 -5.39 -10.21 4.00
N PRO A 103 -5.61 -11.29 3.22
CA PRO A 103 -5.26 -12.64 3.64
C PRO A 103 -3.79 -12.74 4.10
N PRO A 104 -3.48 -13.53 5.13
CA PRO A 104 -2.10 -13.61 5.64
C PRO A 104 -1.09 -14.13 4.60
N ASP A 105 -1.53 -14.95 3.64
CA ASP A 105 -0.67 -15.46 2.56
C ASP A 105 -0.29 -14.39 1.53
N THR A 106 -0.96 -13.22 1.51
CA THR A 106 -0.70 -12.17 0.52
C THR A 106 0.75 -11.68 0.54
N ILE A 107 1.42 -11.62 1.70
CA ILE A 107 2.85 -11.24 1.76
C ILE A 107 3.70 -12.23 0.96
N ARG A 108 3.49 -13.54 1.13
CA ARG A 108 4.24 -14.56 0.38
C ARG A 108 3.97 -14.47 -1.12
N GLN A 109 2.71 -14.23 -1.52
CA GLN A 109 2.35 -14.04 -2.93
C GLN A 109 3.04 -12.80 -3.52
N LEU A 110 3.14 -11.70 -2.77
CA LEU A 110 3.85 -10.50 -3.20
C LEU A 110 5.37 -10.75 -3.32
N VAL A 111 5.97 -11.43 -2.34
CA VAL A 111 7.39 -11.82 -2.37
C VAL A 111 7.68 -12.68 -3.61
N ALA A 112 6.82 -13.64 -3.94
CA ALA A 112 6.97 -14.47 -5.14
C ALA A 112 6.87 -13.68 -6.46
N LYS A 113 6.28 -12.47 -6.44
CA LYS A 113 6.20 -11.58 -7.61
C LYS A 113 7.40 -10.63 -7.73
N LEU A 114 8.29 -10.56 -6.73
CA LEU A 114 9.52 -9.78 -6.83
C LEU A 114 10.53 -10.42 -7.78
N ALA A 115 11.30 -9.58 -8.47
CA ALA A 115 12.56 -10.00 -9.08
C ALA A 115 13.59 -10.36 -8.00
N PRO A 116 14.61 -11.18 -8.30
CA PRO A 116 15.73 -11.40 -7.38
C PRO A 116 16.36 -10.08 -6.92
N GLY A 117 16.46 -9.87 -5.61
CA GLY A 117 16.96 -8.61 -5.03
C GLY A 117 15.94 -7.45 -5.04
N GLY A 118 14.69 -7.72 -5.41
CA GLY A 118 13.59 -6.75 -5.31
C GLY A 118 13.20 -6.45 -3.86
N THR A 119 12.42 -5.39 -3.67
CA THR A 119 12.00 -4.90 -2.35
C THR A 119 10.48 -4.88 -2.23
N LEU A 120 9.96 -5.47 -1.16
CA LEU A 120 8.58 -5.27 -0.72
C LEU A 120 8.55 -4.18 0.36
N VAL A 121 7.72 -3.16 0.18
CA VAL A 121 7.51 -2.07 1.12
C VAL A 121 6.06 -2.09 1.60
N VAL A 122 5.89 -2.17 2.91
CA VAL A 122 4.57 -2.31 3.53
C VAL A 122 4.43 -1.25 4.62
N THR A 123 3.25 -0.64 4.71
CA THR A 123 2.93 0.28 5.81
C THR A 123 1.62 -0.13 6.47
N THR A 124 1.54 0.11 7.77
CA THR A 124 0.36 -0.14 8.61
C THR A 124 0.23 1.01 9.60
N TRP A 125 -0.93 1.10 10.25
CA TRP A 125 -1.13 2.02 11.36
C TRP A 125 -0.31 1.58 12.57
N ALA A 126 0.30 2.51 13.29
CA ALA A 126 0.86 2.26 14.63
C ALA A 126 -0.14 2.59 15.74
N TYR A 127 -1.14 3.42 15.42
CA TYR A 127 -2.28 3.80 16.25
C TYR A 127 -3.36 4.43 15.34
N LEU A 128 -4.60 4.59 15.83
CA LEU A 128 -5.69 5.21 15.05
C LEU A 128 -5.90 6.67 15.49
N PRO A 129 -5.26 7.66 14.83
CA PRO A 129 -5.25 9.05 15.30
C PRO A 129 -6.65 9.68 15.40
N TRP A 130 -7.56 9.25 14.54
CA TRP A 130 -8.92 9.77 14.45
C TRP A 130 -9.86 9.22 15.53
N PHE A 131 -9.54 8.06 16.12
CA PHE A 131 -10.48 7.35 17.01
C PHE A 131 -10.80 8.18 18.26
N SER A 132 -9.80 8.85 18.84
CA SER A 132 -10.01 9.71 20.01
C SER A 132 -10.96 10.89 19.73
N LEU A 133 -10.98 11.42 18.50
CA LEU A 133 -11.89 12.50 18.09
C LEU A 133 -13.31 11.97 17.92
N LEU A 134 -13.46 10.78 17.33
CA LEU A 134 -14.74 10.09 17.20
C LEU A 134 -15.34 9.80 18.58
N ALA A 135 -14.55 9.24 19.51
CA ALA A 135 -14.99 8.95 20.86
C ALA A 135 -15.47 10.20 21.62
N LYS A 136 -14.72 11.30 21.54
CA LYS A 136 -15.10 12.59 22.14
C LYS A 136 -16.39 13.16 21.55
N THR A 137 -16.60 12.99 20.26
CA THR A 137 -17.82 13.44 19.57
C THR A 137 -19.00 12.58 19.98
N SER A 138 -18.82 11.26 20.03
CA SER A 138 -19.86 10.31 20.44
C SER A 138 -20.34 10.53 21.85
N ALA A 139 -19.44 10.84 22.79
CA ALA A 139 -19.78 11.12 24.18
C ALA A 139 -20.65 12.38 24.38
N ARG A 140 -20.77 13.23 23.34
CA ARG A 140 -21.61 14.45 23.37
C ARG A 140 -22.98 14.24 22.74
N MET A 141 -23.25 13.06 22.18
CA MET A 141 -24.56 12.73 21.62
C MET A 141 -25.49 12.23 22.73
N ASN A 142 -26.66 12.84 22.88
CA ASN A 142 -27.64 12.42 23.89
C ASN A 142 -28.26 11.04 23.56
N ASP A 143 -28.45 10.74 22.27
CA ASP A 143 -29.04 9.50 21.76
C ASP A 143 -28.18 8.90 20.62
N GLY A 144 -26.85 8.97 20.77
CA GLY A 144 -25.92 8.47 19.76
C GLY A 144 -25.82 6.94 19.73
N PRO A 145 -25.41 6.34 18.59
CA PRO A 145 -25.08 4.92 18.54
C PRO A 145 -23.97 4.58 19.54
N SER A 146 -24.00 3.34 20.04
CA SER A 146 -22.88 2.80 20.81
C SER A 146 -21.63 2.76 19.95
N LEU A 147 -20.52 3.29 20.47
CA LEU A 147 -19.21 3.25 19.81
C LEU A 147 -18.41 2.05 20.34
N PRO A 148 -17.90 1.15 19.47
CA PRO A 148 -16.99 0.09 19.91
C PRO A 148 -15.70 0.71 20.49
N THR A 149 -14.96 -0.03 21.31
CA THR A 149 -13.63 0.41 21.73
C THR A 149 -12.65 0.40 20.55
N GLU A 150 -11.55 1.16 20.66
CA GLU A 150 -10.51 1.18 19.62
C GLU A 150 -9.96 -0.22 19.35
N GLU A 151 -9.74 -0.99 20.43
CA GLU A 151 -9.31 -2.38 20.36
C GLU A 151 -10.32 -3.27 19.62
N HIS A 152 -11.61 -3.18 19.95
CA HIS A 152 -12.64 -3.99 19.28
C HIS A 152 -12.76 -3.64 17.79
N LEU A 153 -12.69 -2.35 17.45
CA LEU A 153 -12.68 -1.89 16.07
C LEU A 153 -11.48 -2.46 15.31
N TRP A 154 -10.28 -2.30 15.87
CA TRP A 154 -9.05 -2.75 15.22
C TRP A 154 -9.03 -4.28 15.05
N LYS A 155 -9.43 -5.01 16.10
CA LYS A 155 -9.56 -6.46 16.07
C LYS A 155 -10.51 -6.94 14.97
N ALA A 156 -11.63 -6.26 14.79
CA ALA A 156 -12.58 -6.60 13.73
C ALA A 156 -12.00 -6.38 12.32
N LEU A 157 -11.19 -5.33 12.15
CA LEU A 157 -10.57 -4.99 10.87
C LEU A 157 -9.44 -5.96 10.50
N THR A 158 -8.65 -6.40 11.48
CA THR A 158 -7.41 -7.15 11.23
C THR A 158 -7.51 -8.65 11.47
N ASP A 159 -8.72 -9.15 11.73
CA ASP A 159 -8.96 -10.51 12.24
C ASP A 159 -8.15 -10.79 13.52
N GLY A 160 -8.04 -9.76 14.37
CA GLY A 160 -7.34 -9.79 15.65
C GLY A 160 -5.82 -9.90 15.61
N ARG A 161 -5.20 -9.77 14.44
CA ARG A 161 -3.74 -9.75 14.31
C ARG A 161 -3.17 -8.40 14.74
N PRO A 162 -2.03 -8.36 15.45
CA PRO A 162 -1.49 -7.15 16.06
C PRO A 162 -0.70 -6.30 15.06
N TRP A 163 -1.32 -5.89 13.96
CA TRP A 163 -0.69 -5.05 12.92
C TRP A 163 -0.33 -3.62 13.36
N LEU A 164 -0.62 -3.23 14.61
CA LEU A 164 -0.06 -2.00 15.21
C LEU A 164 1.35 -2.21 15.77
N ASP A 165 1.74 -3.47 16.00
CA ASP A 165 3.03 -3.83 16.56
C ASP A 165 4.07 -4.05 15.46
N ALA A 166 5.12 -3.22 15.46
CA ALA A 166 6.21 -3.33 14.50
C ALA A 166 6.94 -4.69 14.58
N ALA A 167 7.00 -5.33 15.75
CA ALA A 167 7.61 -6.65 15.89
C ALA A 167 6.81 -7.72 15.13
N PHE A 168 5.48 -7.66 15.21
CA PHE A 168 4.61 -8.55 14.45
C PHE A 168 4.74 -8.32 12.93
N VAL A 169 4.78 -7.06 12.49
CA VAL A 169 5.00 -6.75 11.06
C VAL A 169 6.32 -7.34 10.57
N LYS A 170 7.39 -7.20 11.37
CA LYS A 170 8.71 -7.77 11.06
C LYS A 170 8.65 -9.29 10.96
N GLU A 171 8.04 -9.96 11.94
CA GLU A 171 7.85 -11.42 11.94
C GLU A 171 7.12 -11.89 10.68
N GLN A 172 6.03 -11.23 10.27
CA GLN A 172 5.29 -11.60 9.06
C GLN A 172 6.11 -11.46 7.76
N LEU A 173 7.03 -10.48 7.70
CA LEU A 173 7.96 -10.33 6.58
C LEU A 173 9.04 -11.41 6.60
N GLU A 174 9.60 -11.73 7.77
CA GLU A 174 10.62 -12.78 7.95
C GLU A 174 10.05 -14.18 7.63
N GLU A 175 8.82 -14.46 8.06
CA GLU A 175 8.09 -15.70 7.72
C GLU A 175 7.80 -15.83 6.22
N ALA A 176 7.77 -14.70 5.49
CA ALA A 176 7.64 -14.67 4.04
C ALA A 176 8.98 -14.71 3.30
N GLY A 177 10.11 -14.74 4.02
CA GLY A 177 11.46 -14.88 3.46
C GLY A 177 12.19 -13.57 3.17
N LEU A 178 11.83 -12.47 3.84
CA LEU A 178 12.51 -11.16 3.76
C LEU A 178 13.39 -10.86 4.98
#